data_AF-A0A1H0M062-F1
#
_entry.id   AF-A0A1H0M062-F1
#
_cell.length_a   1.000
_cell.length_b   1.000
_cell.length_c   1.000
_cell.angle_alpha   90.00
_cell.angle_beta   90.00
_cell.angle_gamma   90.00
#
_symmetry.space_group_name_H-M   'P 1'
#
loop_
_entity.id
_entity.type
_entity.pdbx_description
1 polymer ?
#
loop_
_entity_poly.entity_id
_entity_poly.type
_entity_poly.pdbx_seq_one_letter_code
_entity_poly.pdbx_strand_id
1 'polypeptide(L)'
;MKPDRAEVSDKELKRVIADFLDMGHVENIVAMFLREPRYYAWTGEILHDERLSVRLGVMVLFEELQLVDPENLHLAIASLAEVVRHGQPLYRGEAVSLLGVINTCDARYIIERALDDEDVHVREMAKLTLADMI
;
A
#
# COMPACT_ATOMS: atom_id res chain seq x y z
N MET A 1 -16.30 38.88 -0.67
CA MET A 1 -16.25 37.55 -1.32
C MET A 1 -14.93 36.92 -0.91
N LYS A 2 -14.94 35.92 -0.02
CA LYS A 2 -13.71 35.17 0.29
C LYS A 2 -13.44 34.24 -0.90
N PRO A 3 -12.18 34.06 -1.33
CA PRO A 3 -11.89 33.08 -2.39
C PRO A 3 -12.27 31.71 -1.85
N ASP A 4 -13.14 31.01 -2.58
CA ASP A 4 -13.40 29.60 -2.38
C ASP A 4 -12.03 28.90 -2.49
N ARG A 5 -11.57 28.30 -1.39
CA ARG A 5 -10.41 27.41 -1.47
C ARG A 5 -10.90 26.24 -2.30
N ALA A 6 -10.43 26.10 -3.54
CA ALA A 6 -10.72 24.93 -4.36
C ALA A 6 -10.41 23.68 -3.51
N GLU A 7 -11.44 22.92 -3.15
CA GLU A 7 -11.25 21.62 -2.52
C GLU A 7 -10.50 20.75 -3.53
N VAL A 8 -9.27 20.36 -3.19
CA VAL A 8 -8.50 19.40 -3.99
C VAL A 8 -9.24 18.08 -3.93
N SER A 9 -9.55 17.51 -5.10
CA SER A 9 -10.27 16.24 -5.15
C SER A 9 -9.39 15.07 -4.69
N ASP A 10 -10.01 13.99 -4.19
CA ASP A 10 -9.27 12.78 -3.78
C ASP A 10 -8.45 12.19 -4.93
N LYS A 11 -8.95 12.30 -6.17
CA LYS A 11 -8.22 11.85 -7.37
C LYS A 11 -6.94 12.66 -7.60
N GLU A 12 -7.02 13.98 -7.47
CA GLU A 12 -5.85 14.85 -7.61
C GLU A 12 -4.85 14.58 -6.48
N LEU A 13 -5.33 14.33 -5.27
CA LEU A 13 -4.46 14.08 -4.14
C LEU A 13 -3.74 12.74 -4.22
N LYS A 14 -4.42 11.67 -4.65
CA LYS A 14 -3.79 10.38 -4.96
C LYS A 14 -2.69 10.54 -6.01
N ARG A 15 -2.94 11.35 -7.04
CA ARG A 15 -1.93 11.65 -8.06
C ARG A 15 -0.72 12.40 -7.48
N VAL A 16 -0.94 13.41 -6.63
CA VAL A 16 0.15 14.12 -5.95
C VAL A 16 0.98 13.16 -5.10
N ILE A 17 0.33 12.26 -4.36
CA ILE A 17 1.03 11.23 -3.57
C ILE A 17 1.89 10.36 -4.50
N ALA A 18 1.31 9.82 -5.57
CA ALA A 18 2.03 8.98 -6.52
C ALA A 18 3.23 9.72 -7.15
N ASP A 19 3.05 10.97 -7.58
CA ASP A 19 4.12 11.76 -8.19
C ASP A 19 5.27 12.04 -7.21
N PHE A 20 4.99 12.22 -5.92
CA PHE A 20 6.04 12.39 -4.91
C PHE A 20 6.77 11.08 -4.60
N LEU A 21 6.06 9.95 -4.59
CA LEU A 21 6.67 8.63 -4.47
C LEU A 21 7.59 8.32 -5.65
N ASP A 22 7.17 8.67 -6.88
CA ASP A 22 7.96 8.56 -8.11
C ASP A 22 9.29 9.35 -8.01
N MET A 23 9.25 10.53 -7.38
CA MET A 23 10.41 11.40 -7.14
C MET A 23 11.27 10.97 -5.94
N GLY A 24 10.87 9.91 -5.20
CA GLY A 24 11.57 9.47 -3.99
C GLY A 24 11.36 10.37 -2.77
N HIS A 25 10.34 11.24 -2.77
CA HIS A 25 10.03 12.16 -1.68
C HIS A 25 9.15 11.51 -0.60
N VAL A 26 9.55 10.34 -0.12
CA VAL A 26 8.76 9.50 0.81
C VAL A 26 8.48 10.22 2.13
N GLU A 27 9.44 10.96 2.70
CA GLU A 27 9.27 11.70 3.96
C GLU A 27 8.09 12.68 3.92
N ASN A 28 7.85 13.31 2.77
CA ASN A 28 6.71 14.21 2.59
C ASN A 28 5.39 13.45 2.63
N ILE A 29 5.37 12.24 2.07
CA ILE A 29 4.18 11.39 2.06
C ILE A 29 3.92 10.76 3.42
N VAL A 30 4.96 10.38 4.16
CA VAL A 30 4.85 10.01 5.58
C VAL A 30 4.15 11.14 6.35
N ALA A 31 4.63 12.39 6.21
CA ALA A 31 4.02 13.53 6.89
C ALA A 31 2.54 13.77 6.48
N MET A 32 2.16 13.42 5.25
CA MET A 32 0.77 13.47 4.80
C MET A 32 -0.10 12.39 5.47
N PHE A 33 0.37 11.15 5.51
CA PHE A 33 -0.35 10.01 6.12
C PHE A 33 -0.56 10.21 7.62
N LEU A 34 0.47 10.69 8.33
CA LEU A 34 0.38 11.01 9.77
C LEU A 34 -0.67 12.07 10.10
N ARG A 35 -0.98 12.97 9.16
CA ARG A 35 -1.97 14.04 9.34
C ARG A 35 -3.38 13.60 8.98
N GLU A 36 -3.51 12.65 8.06
CA GLU A 36 -4.78 12.29 7.46
C GLU A 36 -4.85 10.76 7.25
N PRO A 37 -5.32 10.02 8.28
CA PRO A 37 -5.38 8.56 8.26
C PRO A 37 -6.26 7.96 7.16
N ARG A 38 -7.14 8.75 6.51
CA ARG A 38 -7.92 8.22 5.37
C ARG A 38 -7.04 7.81 4.19
N TYR A 39 -5.80 8.31 4.08
CA TYR A 39 -4.90 7.98 2.97
C TYR A 39 -4.43 6.53 2.98
N TYR A 40 -4.40 5.86 4.14
CA TYR A 40 -4.13 4.42 4.21
C TYR A 40 -5.14 3.60 3.40
N ALA A 41 -6.40 4.02 3.37
CA ALA A 41 -7.43 3.34 2.58
C ALA A 41 -7.25 3.53 1.07
N TRP A 42 -6.36 4.42 0.62
CA TRP A 42 -6.03 4.62 -0.80
C TRP A 42 -4.84 3.80 -1.27
N THR A 43 -4.14 3.10 -0.37
CA THR A 43 -2.91 2.36 -0.69
C THR A 43 -3.11 1.40 -1.86
N GLY A 44 -4.20 0.63 -1.89
CA GLY A 44 -4.47 -0.29 -3.00
C GLY A 44 -4.63 0.41 -4.35
N GLU A 45 -5.22 1.61 -4.39
CA GLU A 45 -5.36 2.39 -5.63
C GLU A 45 -4.02 3.00 -6.07
N ILE A 46 -3.19 3.45 -5.13
CA ILE A 46 -1.85 3.99 -5.42
C ILE A 46 -0.92 2.86 -5.91
N LEU A 47 -1.06 1.65 -5.35
CA LEU A 47 -0.27 0.48 -5.74
C LEU A 47 -0.58 0.00 -7.17
N HIS A 48 -1.75 0.36 -7.73
CA HIS A 48 -2.07 0.11 -9.14
C HIS A 48 -1.37 1.06 -10.13
N ASP A 49 -0.53 2.00 -9.66
CA ASP A 49 0.22 2.88 -10.55
C ASP A 49 1.16 2.06 -11.45
N GLU A 50 1.17 2.38 -12.74
CA GLU A 50 1.97 1.68 -13.75
C GLU A 50 3.48 1.88 -13.57
N ARG A 51 3.89 2.98 -12.92
CA ARG A 51 5.29 3.32 -12.66
C ARG A 51 5.84 2.44 -11.54
N LEU A 52 6.87 1.66 -11.86
CA LEU A 52 7.57 0.82 -10.88
C LEU A 52 8.11 1.64 -9.69
N SER A 53 8.63 2.84 -9.94
CA SER A 53 9.13 3.78 -8.93
C SER A 53 8.06 4.14 -7.88
N VAL A 54 6.82 4.36 -8.30
CA VAL A 54 5.71 4.64 -7.37
C VAL A 54 5.46 3.44 -6.47
N ARG A 55 5.39 2.23 -7.03
CA ARG A 55 5.10 1.01 -6.26
C ARG A 55 6.23 0.67 -5.28
N LEU A 56 7.48 0.86 -5.69
CA LEU A 56 8.63 0.79 -4.77
C LEU A 56 8.54 1.87 -3.68
N GLY A 57 8.13 3.08 -4.04
CA GLY A 57 7.89 4.17 -3.09
C GLY A 57 6.81 3.82 -2.06
N VAL A 58 5.73 3.12 -2.46
CA VAL A 58 4.71 2.62 -1.51
C VAL A 58 5.30 1.64 -0.51
N MET A 59 6.20 0.74 -0.95
CA MET A 59 6.89 -0.18 -0.04
C MET A 59 7.71 0.58 1.01
N VAL A 60 8.58 1.49 0.56
CA VAL A 60 9.42 2.30 1.45
C VAL A 60 8.56 3.16 2.39
N LEU A 61 7.45 3.73 1.88
CA LEU A 61 6.49 4.46 2.70
C LEU A 61 5.97 3.61 3.87
N PHE A 62 5.61 2.35 3.63
CA PHE A 62 5.07 1.48 4.68
C PHE A 62 6.14 1.00 5.66
N GLU A 63 7.38 0.79 5.21
CA GLU A 63 8.52 0.54 6.11
C GLU A 63 8.74 1.72 7.06
N GLU A 64 8.71 2.96 6.56
CA GLU A 64 8.83 4.16 7.40
C GLU A 64 7.62 4.30 8.34
N LEU A 65 6.39 4.12 7.85
CA LEU A 65 5.17 4.20 8.66
C LEU A 65 5.11 3.11 9.73
N GLN A 66 5.71 1.95 9.52
CA GLN A 66 5.84 0.92 10.56
C GLN A 66 6.64 1.42 11.77
N LEU A 67 7.61 2.30 11.55
CA LEU A 67 8.43 2.88 12.62
C LEU A 67 7.72 4.03 13.35
N VAL A 68 6.93 4.83 12.63
CA VAL A 68 6.40 6.10 13.18
C VAL A 68 4.89 6.10 13.47
N ASP A 69 4.12 5.21 12.84
CA ASP A 69 2.66 5.10 13.03
C ASP A 69 2.14 3.66 12.80
N PRO A 70 2.68 2.67 13.55
CA PRO A 70 2.30 1.26 13.38
C PRO A 70 0.81 1.00 13.64
N GLU A 71 0.19 1.77 14.53
CA GLU A 71 -1.21 1.60 14.94
C GLU A 71 -2.19 1.85 13.80
N ASN A 72 -1.86 2.66 12.80
CA ASN A 72 -2.75 2.97 11.67
C ASN A 72 -2.49 2.13 10.42
N LEU A 73 -1.43 1.31 10.36
CA LEU A 73 -1.11 0.48 9.19
C LEU A 73 -2.27 -0.43 8.76
N HIS A 74 -3.03 -0.93 9.74
CA HIS A 74 -4.18 -1.82 9.51
C HIS A 74 -5.28 -1.18 8.63
N LEU A 75 -5.36 0.15 8.58
CA LEU A 75 -6.34 0.88 7.76
C LEU A 75 -6.15 0.62 6.25
N ALA A 76 -4.97 0.19 5.82
CA ALA A 76 -4.70 -0.14 4.42
C ALA A 76 -5.21 -1.53 4.00
N ILE A 77 -5.48 -2.43 4.96
CA ILE A 77 -5.77 -3.84 4.69
C ILE A 77 -6.97 -4.02 3.78
N ALA A 78 -8.06 -3.27 4.01
CA ALA A 78 -9.26 -3.37 3.18
C ALA A 78 -8.97 -3.03 1.71
N SER A 79 -8.16 -1.99 1.45
CA SER A 79 -7.78 -1.62 0.09
C SER A 79 -6.88 -2.66 -0.57
N LEU A 80 -5.95 -3.25 0.19
CA LEU A 80 -5.04 -4.29 -0.30
C LEU A 80 -5.74 -5.63 -0.53
N ALA A 81 -6.77 -5.94 0.25
CA ALA A 81 -7.62 -7.10 0.04
C ALA A 81 -8.31 -7.09 -1.34
N GLU A 82 -8.56 -5.90 -1.91
CA GLU A 82 -9.03 -5.78 -3.29
C GLU A 82 -7.91 -6.07 -4.30
N VAL A 83 -6.69 -5.57 -4.05
CA VAL A 83 -5.53 -5.74 -4.95
C VAL A 83 -5.09 -7.20 -5.06
N VAL A 84 -5.16 -7.99 -3.98
CA VAL A 84 -4.84 -9.44 -4.05
C VAL A 84 -5.81 -10.24 -4.93
N ARG A 85 -6.88 -9.62 -5.44
CA ARG A 85 -7.81 -10.22 -6.43
C ARG A 85 -7.62 -9.65 -7.83
N HIS A 86 -6.58 -8.84 -8.06
CA HIS A 86 -6.33 -8.21 -9.34
C HIS A 86 -6.02 -9.24 -10.42
N GLY A 87 -6.45 -8.99 -11.66
CA GLY A 87 -6.25 -9.91 -12.79
C GLY A 87 -4.80 -10.03 -13.28
N GLN A 88 -3.87 -9.26 -12.72
CA GLN A 88 -2.45 -9.33 -13.04
C GLN A 88 -1.67 -9.83 -11.82
N PRO A 89 -0.90 -10.93 -11.93
CA PRO A 89 -0.14 -11.50 -10.82
C PRO A 89 0.83 -10.53 -10.15
N LEU A 90 1.39 -9.59 -10.91
CA LEU A 90 2.31 -8.56 -10.42
C LEU A 90 1.72 -7.80 -9.22
N TYR A 91 0.55 -7.19 -9.39
CA TYR A 91 -0.07 -6.40 -8.33
C TYR A 91 -0.53 -7.26 -7.15
N ARG A 92 -0.97 -8.51 -7.41
CA ARG A 92 -1.31 -9.45 -6.32
C ARG A 92 -0.09 -9.72 -5.44
N GLY A 93 1.06 -10.00 -6.06
CA GLY A 93 2.32 -10.21 -5.36
C GLY A 93 2.78 -8.98 -4.57
N GLU A 94 2.71 -7.79 -5.15
CA GLU A 94 3.07 -6.54 -4.45
C GLU A 94 2.16 -6.26 -3.25
N ALA A 95 0.85 -6.54 -3.37
CA ALA A 95 -0.08 -6.42 -2.24
C ALA A 95 0.22 -7.44 -1.14
N VAL A 96 0.59 -8.67 -1.50
CA VAL A 96 1.04 -9.69 -0.54
C VAL A 96 2.28 -9.21 0.23
N SER A 97 3.28 -8.67 -0.47
CA SER A 97 4.48 -8.12 0.18
C SER A 97 4.13 -6.99 1.16
N LEU A 98 3.25 -6.07 0.77
CA LEU A 98 2.87 -4.93 1.62
C LEU A 98 2.04 -5.36 2.84
N LEU A 99 1.16 -6.36 2.68
CA LEU A 99 0.47 -7.00 3.80
C LEU A 99 1.45 -7.62 4.80
N GLY A 100 2.58 -8.12 4.31
CA GLY A 100 3.71 -8.58 5.13
C GLY A 100 4.27 -7.50 6.03
N VAL A 101 4.51 -6.31 5.49
CA VAL A 101 5.00 -5.14 6.25
C VAL A 101 3.98 -4.72 7.31
N ILE A 102 2.68 -4.80 7.01
CA ILE A 102 1.62 -4.47 7.98
C ILE A 102 1.63 -5.45 9.17
N ASN A 103 2.01 -6.71 8.95
CA ASN A 103 2.22 -7.76 9.97
C ASN A 103 1.12 -7.88 11.05
N THR A 104 -0.15 -7.92 10.65
CA THR A 104 -1.30 -8.15 11.54
C THR A 104 -1.91 -9.54 11.29
N CYS A 105 -2.76 -10.01 12.22
CA CYS A 105 -3.52 -11.25 12.03
C CYS A 105 -4.40 -11.22 10.78
N ASP A 106 -5.05 -10.09 10.49
CA ASP A 106 -5.90 -9.94 9.31
C ASP A 106 -5.08 -9.97 8.02
N ALA A 107 -3.91 -9.30 8.02
CA ALA A 107 -2.98 -9.37 6.89
C ALA A 107 -2.46 -10.80 6.67
N ARG A 108 -2.06 -11.49 7.75
CA ARG A 108 -1.62 -12.90 7.69
C ARG A 108 -2.69 -13.79 7.06
N TYR A 109 -3.95 -13.67 7.49
CA TYR A 109 -5.05 -14.46 6.94
C TYR A 109 -5.20 -14.27 5.42
N ILE A 110 -5.02 -13.05 4.92
CA ILE A 110 -5.06 -12.77 3.48
C ILE A 110 -3.87 -13.41 2.76
N ILE A 111 -2.66 -13.30 3.33
CA ILE A 111 -1.45 -13.87 2.72
C ILE A 111 -1.52 -15.40 2.68
N GLU A 112 -2.05 -16.06 3.72
CA GLU A 112 -2.25 -17.50 3.74
C GLU A 112 -3.13 -17.99 2.58
N ARG A 113 -4.16 -17.21 2.21
CA ARG A 113 -4.99 -17.53 1.04
C ARG A 113 -4.25 -17.38 -0.29
N ALA A 114 -3.23 -16.53 -0.36
CA ALA A 114 -2.41 -16.37 -1.55
C ALA A 114 -1.45 -17.56 -1.79
N LEU A 115 -1.29 -18.47 -0.81
CA LEU A 115 -0.59 -19.75 -1.01
C LEU A 115 -1.28 -20.65 -2.04
N ASP A 116 -2.57 -20.44 -2.28
CA ASP A 116 -3.38 -21.16 -3.26
C ASP A 116 -3.61 -20.36 -4.56
N ASP A 117 -2.88 -19.25 -4.77
CA ASP A 117 -3.01 -18.43 -5.98
C ASP A 117 -2.69 -19.26 -7.24
N GLU A 118 -3.33 -18.93 -8.38
CA GLU A 118 -3.08 -19.59 -9.66
C GLU A 118 -1.64 -19.41 -10.14
N ASP A 119 -1.04 -18.25 -9.86
CA ASP A 119 0.29 -17.88 -10.31
C ASP A 119 1.35 -18.36 -9.31
N VAL A 120 2.38 -19.04 -9.83
CA VAL A 120 3.45 -19.60 -9.00
C VAL A 120 4.26 -18.53 -8.28
N HIS A 121 4.46 -17.36 -8.88
CA HIS A 121 5.23 -16.28 -8.28
C HIS A 121 4.48 -15.63 -7.12
N VAL A 122 3.15 -15.53 -7.22
CA VAL A 122 2.33 -15.04 -6.10
C VAL A 122 2.38 -16.03 -4.92
N ARG A 123 2.27 -17.34 -5.20
CA ARG A 123 2.42 -18.36 -4.15
C ARG A 123 3.78 -18.33 -3.47
N GLU A 124 4.87 -18.19 -4.24
CA GLU A 124 6.22 -18.08 -3.67
C GLU A 124 6.39 -16.78 -2.86
N MET A 125 5.84 -15.66 -3.33
CA MET A 125 5.84 -14.42 -2.56
C MET A 125 5.11 -14.61 -1.23
N ALA A 126 3.93 -15.23 -1.22
CA ALA A 126 3.18 -15.50 0.00
C ALA A 126 3.96 -16.37 0.99
N LYS A 127 4.67 -17.40 0.52
CA LYS A 127 5.54 -18.23 1.37
C LYS A 127 6.68 -17.43 1.99
N LEU A 128 7.38 -16.63 1.18
CA LEU A 128 8.49 -15.79 1.64
C LEU A 128 8.00 -14.80 2.69
N THR A 129 6.92 -14.07 2.38
CA THR A 129 6.33 -13.11 3.31
C THR A 129 5.92 -13.75 4.62
N LEU A 130 5.23 -14.90 4.61
CA LEU A 130 4.83 -15.58 5.85
C LEU A 130 6.01 -16.06 6.69
N ALA A 131 7.14 -16.41 6.07
CA ALA A 131 8.35 -16.85 6.77
C ALA A 131 9.04 -15.70 7.51
N ASP A 132 8.92 -14.46 7.00
CA ASP A 132 9.53 -13.27 7.58
C ASP A 132 8.63 -12.60 8.65
N MET A 133 7.35 -12.95 8.72
CA MET A 133 6.41 -12.43 9.72
C MET A 133 6.70 -13.02 11.11
N ILE A 134 6.98 -12.15 12.08
CA ILE A 134 7.20 -12.47 13.50
C ILE A 134 5.87 -12.65 14.23
#